data_AF-A0A496ANK0-F1
#
_entry.id   AF-A0A496ANK0-F1
#
_cell.length_a   1.000
_cell.length_b   1.000
_cell.length_c   1.000
_cell.angle_alpha   90.00
_cell.angle_beta   90.00
_cell.angle_gamma   90.00
#
_symmetry.space_group_name_H-M   'P 1'
#
loop_
_entity.id
_entity.type
_entity.pdbx_description
1 polymer ?
#
loop_
_entity_poly.entity_id
_entity_poly.type
_entity_poly.pdbx_seq_one_letter_code
_entity_poly.pdbx_strand_id
1 'polypeptide(L)'
;MFQKLWRRGFQLLAVCWAIMFTAALWVPPVFAEDDVKNSAALAAAKQSPSLKVGMIAPDFTLPDDTGAMRTLSEFLGKKNVVLAFYPKDFTGG
;
A
#
# COMPACT_ATOMS: atom_id res chain seq x y z
N MET A 1 -44.19 -12.93 -52.10
CA MET A 1 -42.70 -12.98 -52.08
C MET A 1 -42.05 -11.81 -51.31
N PHE A 2 -42.80 -10.84 -50.77
CA PHE A 2 -42.28 -9.65 -50.06
C PHE A 2 -42.23 -9.75 -48.53
N GLN A 3 -42.52 -10.91 -47.95
CA GLN A 3 -42.67 -11.13 -46.50
C GLN A 3 -41.48 -11.87 -45.85
N LYS A 4 -40.50 -12.35 -46.64
CA LYS A 4 -39.29 -13.05 -46.13
C LYS A 4 -38.07 -12.13 -45.97
N LEU A 5 -38.11 -10.92 -46.54
CA LEU A 5 -37.00 -9.97 -46.47
C LEU A 5 -37.08 -9.08 -45.20
N TRP A 6 -38.28 -8.84 -44.68
CA TRP A 6 -38.49 -7.99 -43.49
C TRP A 6 -38.24 -8.71 -42.15
N ARG A 7 -38.42 -10.04 -42.09
CA ARG A 7 -38.06 -10.85 -40.90
C ARG A 7 -36.55 -10.94 -40.67
N ARG A 8 -35.73 -10.91 -41.73
CA ARG A 8 -34.27 -11.03 -41.62
C ARG A 8 -33.60 -9.72 -41.18
N GLY A 9 -34.12 -8.56 -41.61
CA GLY A 9 -33.62 -7.25 -41.19
C GLY A 9 -33.86 -6.96 -39.71
N PHE A 10 -35.05 -7.32 -39.18
CA PHE A 10 -35.35 -7.14 -37.76
C PHE A 10 -34.61 -8.14 -36.86
N GLN A 11 -34.38 -9.37 -37.37
CA GLN A 11 -33.67 -10.40 -36.61
C GLN A 11 -32.15 -10.15 -36.53
N LEU A 12 -31.57 -9.47 -37.53
CA LEU A 12 -30.18 -9.00 -37.47
C LEU A 12 -30.00 -7.84 -36.48
N LEU A 13 -30.96 -6.93 -36.36
CA LEU A 13 -30.97 -5.87 -35.34
C LEU A 13 -31.15 -6.43 -33.91
N ALA A 14 -32.03 -7.43 -33.73
CA ALA A 14 -32.26 -8.07 -32.43
C ALA A 14 -31.06 -8.91 -31.93
N VAL A 15 -30.36 -9.61 -32.83
CA VAL A 15 -29.14 -10.36 -32.48
C VAL A 15 -27.96 -9.41 -32.19
N CYS A 16 -27.85 -8.30 -32.91
CA CYS A 16 -26.85 -7.27 -32.64
C CYS A 16 -27.08 -6.60 -31.27
N TRP A 17 -28.33 -6.39 -30.87
CA TRP A 17 -28.65 -5.85 -29.55
C TRP A 17 -28.36 -6.86 -28.42
N ALA A 18 -28.62 -8.16 -28.63
CA ALA A 18 -28.30 -9.20 -27.65
C ALA A 18 -26.78 -9.41 -27.44
N ILE A 19 -25.98 -9.36 -28.51
CA ILE A 19 -24.50 -9.50 -28.42
C ILE A 19 -23.87 -8.29 -27.71
N MET A 20 -24.42 -7.09 -27.91
CA MET A 20 -23.98 -5.88 -27.20
C MET A 20 -24.43 -5.87 -25.72
N PHE A 21 -25.51 -6.57 -25.35
CA PHE A 21 -26.02 -6.61 -23.97
C PHE A 21 -25.37 -7.71 -23.11
N THR A 22 -24.82 -8.78 -23.71
CA THR A 22 -24.12 -9.85 -22.96
C THR A 22 -22.70 -9.51 -22.53
N ALA A 23 -22.07 -8.46 -23.08
CA ALA A 23 -20.70 -8.08 -22.71
C ALA A 23 -20.62 -7.23 -21.43
N ALA A 24 -21.75 -6.76 -20.89
CA ALA A 24 -21.78 -5.84 -19.75
C ALA A 24 -21.87 -6.51 -18.36
N LEU A 25 -21.97 -7.85 -18.29
CA LEU A 25 -22.11 -8.57 -17.00
C LEU A 25 -20.97 -9.56 -16.69
N TRP A 26 -19.90 -9.58 -17.48
CA TRP A 26 -18.67 -10.30 -17.11
C TRP A 26 -17.44 -9.41 -17.24
N VAL A 27 -17.54 -8.20 -16.69
CA VAL A 27 -16.35 -7.56 -16.14
C VAL A 27 -16.21 -8.13 -14.73
N PRO A 28 -15.32 -9.11 -14.49
CA PRO A 28 -14.91 -9.36 -13.11
C PRO A 28 -14.38 -8.04 -12.56
N PRO A 29 -14.61 -7.72 -11.29
CA PRO A 29 -13.90 -6.62 -10.66
C PRO A 29 -12.40 -6.93 -10.72
N VAL A 30 -11.74 -6.49 -11.80
CA VAL A 30 -10.29 -6.28 -11.90
C VAL A 30 -10.00 -5.00 -11.14
N PHE A 31 -10.26 -5.09 -9.83
CA PHE A 31 -9.76 -4.26 -8.76
C PHE A 31 -9.63 -5.18 -7.55
N ALA A 32 -8.92 -6.31 -7.75
CA ALA A 32 -8.45 -7.11 -6.65
C ALA A 32 -7.18 -6.44 -6.09
N GLU A 33 -7.38 -5.67 -5.02
CA GLU A 33 -6.69 -5.93 -3.75
C GLU A 33 -5.15 -5.84 -3.66
N ASP A 34 -4.47 -4.93 -4.38
CA ASP A 34 -3.01 -4.77 -4.21
C ASP A 34 -2.58 -3.60 -3.30
N ASP A 35 -3.49 -2.70 -2.91
CA ASP A 35 -3.12 -1.54 -2.06
C ASP A 35 -3.18 -1.79 -0.53
N VAL A 36 -3.82 -2.88 -0.08
CA VAL A 36 -3.90 -3.21 1.35
C VAL A 36 -2.63 -3.88 1.87
N LYS A 37 -1.88 -4.58 1.02
CA LYS A 37 -0.69 -5.34 1.47
C LYS A 37 0.53 -4.45 1.73
N ASN A 38 0.66 -3.31 1.03
CA ASN A 38 1.73 -2.34 1.30
C ASN A 38 1.37 -1.31 2.39
N SER A 39 0.09 -1.21 2.78
CA SER A 39 -0.33 -0.28 3.84
C SER A 39 -0.15 -0.83 5.25
N ALA A 40 -0.02 -2.14 5.46
CA ALA A 40 0.37 -2.69 6.77
C ALA A 40 1.84 -2.36 7.14
N ALA A 41 2.75 -2.40 6.17
CA ALA A 41 4.14 -1.98 6.35
C ALA A 41 4.28 -0.46 6.50
N LEU A 42 3.48 0.33 5.76
CA LEU A 42 3.45 1.79 5.89
C LEU A 42 2.69 2.28 7.14
N ALA A 43 1.69 1.54 7.63
CA ALA A 43 0.93 1.86 8.84
C ALA A 43 1.75 1.59 10.12
N ALA A 44 2.65 0.61 10.11
CA ALA A 44 3.62 0.41 11.18
C ALA A 44 4.60 1.60 11.30
N ALA A 45 4.86 2.33 10.20
CA ALA A 45 5.69 3.54 10.20
C ALA A 45 4.90 4.83 10.49
N LYS A 46 3.57 4.82 10.35
CA LYS A 46 2.71 6.01 10.52
C LYS A 46 2.05 6.11 11.89
N GLN A 47 2.02 5.03 12.64
CA GLN A 47 1.65 5.07 14.05
C GLN A 47 2.92 5.30 14.86
N SER A 48 3.19 6.54 15.23
CA SER A 48 4.13 6.79 16.32
C SER A 48 3.48 6.23 17.59
N PRO A 49 3.95 5.11 18.16
CA PRO A 49 3.42 4.67 19.44
C PRO A 49 3.64 5.83 20.42
N SER A 50 2.60 6.23 21.16
CA SER A 50 2.77 7.19 22.23
C SER A 50 3.78 6.60 23.21
N LEU A 51 5.00 7.13 23.24
CA LEU A 51 6.05 6.64 24.12
C LEU A 51 5.66 6.98 25.56
N LYS A 52 5.58 5.96 26.41
CA LYS A 52 5.34 6.13 27.85
C LYS A 52 6.60 5.74 28.60
N VAL A 53 6.83 6.41 29.74
CA VAL A 53 7.93 6.07 30.63
C VAL A 53 7.78 4.62 31.10
N GLY A 54 8.89 3.87 31.07
CA GLY A 54 8.93 2.45 31.44
C GLY A 54 8.62 1.48 30.30
N MET A 55 8.20 1.95 29.12
CA MET A 55 8.11 1.09 27.94
C MET A 55 9.51 0.81 27.38
N ILE A 56 9.68 -0.38 26.82
CA ILE A 56 10.89 -0.74 26.08
C ILE A 56 10.98 0.19 24.87
N ALA A 57 12.16 0.80 24.67
CA ALA A 57 12.41 1.68 23.54
C ALA A 57 12.28 0.88 22.21
N PRO A 58 11.62 1.44 21.18
CA PRO A 58 11.57 0.81 19.87
C PRO A 58 12.97 0.60 19.29
N ASP A 59 13.19 -0.54 18.65
CA ASP A 59 14.47 -0.83 18.03
C ASP A 59 14.64 -0.06 16.72
N PHE A 60 15.85 0.40 16.45
CA PHE A 60 16.22 1.03 15.19
C PHE A 60 17.69 0.76 14.87
N THR A 61 18.00 0.81 13.58
CA THR A 61 19.36 0.65 13.07
C THR A 61 19.73 1.87 12.25
N LEU A 62 20.86 2.50 12.60
CA LEU A 62 21.39 3.68 11.92
C LEU A 62 22.89 3.50 11.64
N PRO A 63 23.41 4.06 10.53
CA PRO A 63 24.84 4.18 10.36
C PRO A 63 25.42 5.14 11.41
N ASP A 64 26.56 4.79 11.98
CA ASP A 64 27.37 5.70 12.79
C ASP A 64 28.19 6.66 11.91
N ASP A 65 29.01 7.50 12.55
CA ASP A 65 29.91 8.45 11.90
C ASP A 65 30.94 7.79 10.97
N THR A 66 31.22 6.50 11.18
CA THR A 66 32.10 5.70 10.31
C THR A 66 31.35 4.97 9.20
N GLY A 67 30.01 5.06 9.17
CA GLY A 67 29.13 4.35 8.26
C GLY A 67 28.82 2.90 8.68
N ALA A 68 29.28 2.47 9.86
CA ALA A 68 28.96 1.15 10.38
C ALA A 68 27.54 1.14 10.93
N MET A 69 26.77 0.10 10.61
CA MET A 69 25.40 -0.04 11.09
C MET A 69 25.40 -0.39 12.59
N ARG A 70 24.68 0.40 13.39
CA ARG A 70 24.49 0.20 14.83
C ARG A 70 23.02 0.02 15.14
N THR A 71 22.71 -1.00 15.93
CA THR A 71 21.34 -1.31 16.36
C THR A 71 21.15 -0.96 17.83
N LEU A 72 20.01 -0.35 18.20
CA LEU A 72 19.74 0.03 19.59
C LEU A 72 19.77 -1.18 20.54
N SER A 73 19.23 -2.32 20.09
CA SER A 73 19.23 -3.59 20.82
C SER A 73 20.61 -4.07 21.27
N GLU A 74 21.69 -3.72 20.56
CA GLU A 74 23.05 -4.13 20.92
C GLU A 74 23.51 -3.56 22.26
N PHE A 75 22.90 -2.46 22.69
CA PHE A 75 23.25 -1.71 23.91
C PHE A 75 22.29 -1.96 25.07
N LEU A 76 21.13 -2.59 24.83
CA LEU A 76 20.16 -2.94 25.87
C LEU A 76 20.80 -3.88 26.90
N GLY A 77 20.67 -3.53 28.18
CA GLY A 77 21.17 -4.33 29.31
C GLY A 77 22.70 -4.33 29.52
N LYS A 78 23.48 -3.72 28.62
CA LYS A 78 24.95 -3.62 28.76
C LYS A 78 25.40 -2.30 29.36
N LYS A 79 24.73 -1.20 29.01
CA LYS A 79 25.04 0.16 29.46
C LYS A 79 23.80 1.04 29.42
N ASN A 80 23.84 2.15 30.14
CA ASN A 80 22.84 3.20 30.03
C ASN A 80 22.98 3.91 28.67
N VAL A 81 21.85 4.21 28.03
CA VAL A 81 21.80 4.83 26.70
C VAL A 81 20.94 6.09 26.77
N VAL A 82 21.45 7.18 26.20
CA VAL A 82 20.73 8.45 26.02
C VAL A 82 20.54 8.65 24.51
N LEU A 83 19.30 8.90 24.08
CA LEU A 83 18.96 9.13 22.69
C LEU A 83 18.52 10.58 22.48
N ALA A 84 19.14 11.27 21.53
CA ALA A 84 18.82 12.64 21.17
C ALA A 84 18.67 12.75 19.64
N PHE A 85 17.63 13.45 19.19
CA PHE A 85 17.43 13.78 17.78
C PHE A 85 17.68 15.27 17.59
N TYR A 86 18.48 15.61 16.59
CA TYR A 86 18.77 17.00 16.22
C TYR A 86 18.62 17.17 14.70
N PRO A 87 18.32 18.39 14.20
CA PRO A 87 17.89 18.57 12.80
C PRO A 87 19.01 18.37 11.78
N LYS A 88 20.21 18.92 12.04
CA LYS A 88 21.34 18.88 11.12
C LYS A 88 22.66 19.26 11.82
N ASP A 89 23.75 18.68 11.36
CA ASP A 89 25.11 19.07 11.73
C ASP A 89 25.45 20.50 11.31
N PHE A 90 26.39 21.14 12.02
CA PHE A 90 26.93 22.47 11.72
C PHE A 90 25.88 23.58 11.60
N THR A 91 24.82 23.50 12.38
CA THR A 91 23.85 24.59 12.52
C THR A 91 24.16 25.38 13.80
N GLY A 92 24.17 26.72 13.69
CA GLY A 92 24.08 27.58 14.88
C GLY A 92 22.65 27.48 15.37
N GLY A 93 22.45 26.79 16.50
CA GLY A 93 21.12 26.49 17.04
C GLY A 93 20.25 27.71 17.29
#